data_AF-A0A2D4S6H8-F1
#
_entry.id   AF-A0A2D4S6H8-F1
#
_cell.length_a   1.000
_cell.length_b   1.000
_cell.length_c   1.000
_cell.angle_alpha   90.00
_cell.angle_beta   90.00
_cell.angle_gamma   90.00
#
_symmetry.space_group_name_H-M   'P 1'
#
loop_
_entity.id
_entity.type
_entity.pdbx_description
1 polymer ?
#
loop_
_entity_poly.entity_id
_entity_poly.type
_entity_poly.pdbx_seq_one_letter_code
_entity_poly.pdbx_strand_id
1 'polypeptide(L)'
;MDVIWLNFFNTSSLQYWLDIFAICGACLFVDALIMSQLKGQHRAERSHYLLSILSVVCYVALFPLDSELFRHYWMQILLGLYLYDLCIIARDWRQLKPSYRTFYSVHHGASLLLFMVWHLTFVPFTDAMAIGALLWVSSDVWRWAEQFWRLSGRHSSNKLRDGVYYLERGHRIFSYALFLWILEFQFTHTSEVVLLVSGILMDIIDTYFQQQARRIHKIKQSFKPLPEDPAHVKSKRKRKKAA
;
A
#
# COMPACT_ATOMS: atom_id res chain seq x y z
N MET A 1 -0.89 1.65 -36.81
CA MET A 1 -0.28 1.09 -35.58
C MET A 1 1.15 1.56 -35.39
N ASP A 2 1.80 2.19 -36.37
CA ASP A 2 3.23 2.49 -36.35
C ASP A 2 3.64 3.75 -35.57
N VAL A 3 2.72 4.70 -35.36
CA VAL A 3 2.99 5.95 -34.62
C VAL A 3 3.13 5.73 -33.11
N ILE A 4 2.48 4.70 -32.56
CA ILE A 4 2.53 4.37 -31.13
C ILE A 4 3.90 3.78 -30.76
N TRP A 5 4.47 2.95 -31.65
CA TRP A 5 5.78 2.33 -31.44
C TRP A 5 6.94 3.32 -31.60
N LEU A 6 6.85 4.26 -32.54
CA LEU A 6 7.87 5.29 -32.75
C LEU A 6 8.00 6.29 -31.58
N ASN A 7 6.90 6.59 -30.88
CA ASN A 7 6.95 7.43 -29.68
C ASN A 7 7.54 6.71 -28.44
N PHE A 8 7.51 5.38 -28.42
CA PHE A 8 8.04 4.56 -27.31
C PHE A 8 9.58 4.44 -27.31
N PHE A 9 10.23 4.79 -28.42
CA PHE A 9 11.70 4.74 -28.56
C PHE A 9 12.32 6.13 -28.79
N ASN A 10 11.56 7.21 -28.58
CA ASN A 10 12.12 8.55 -28.57
C ASN A 10 13.02 8.72 -27.33
N THR A 11 14.04 9.58 -27.37
CA THR A 11 14.99 9.78 -26.25
C THR A 11 14.31 10.20 -24.95
N SER A 12 13.15 10.86 -25.04
CA SER A 12 12.26 11.17 -23.91
C SER A 12 11.62 9.93 -23.27
N SER A 13 11.34 8.88 -24.05
CA SER A 13 10.81 7.61 -23.54
C SER A 13 11.90 6.76 -22.87
N LEU A 14 13.13 6.77 -23.41
CA LEU A 14 14.25 6.08 -22.75
C LEU A 14 14.55 6.70 -21.38
N GLN A 15 14.65 8.02 -21.29
CA GLN A 15 14.88 8.69 -20.01
C GLN A 15 13.76 8.39 -19.00
N TYR A 16 12.51 8.41 -19.44
CA TYR A 16 11.36 8.06 -18.61
C TYR A 16 11.49 6.67 -17.97
N TRP A 17 11.88 5.66 -18.76
CA TRP A 17 12.12 4.31 -18.25
C TRP A 17 13.35 4.23 -17.34
N LEU A 18 14.43 4.95 -17.67
CA LEU A 18 15.61 5.04 -16.79
C LEU A 18 15.26 5.64 -15.43
N ASP A 19 14.41 6.67 -15.38
CA ASP A 19 13.95 7.27 -14.13
C ASP A 19 13.14 6.28 -13.30
N ILE A 20 12.21 5.54 -13.93
CA ILE A 20 11.44 4.48 -13.28
C ILE A 20 12.37 3.42 -12.67
N PHE A 21 13.36 2.94 -13.42
CA PHE A 21 14.32 1.95 -12.93
C PHE A 21 15.25 2.52 -11.85
N ALA A 22 15.66 3.78 -11.97
CA ALA A 22 16.47 4.45 -10.95
C ALA A 22 15.70 4.58 -9.63
N ILE A 23 14.42 4.94 -9.69
CA ILE A 23 13.55 5.01 -8.51
C ILE A 23 13.38 3.62 -7.88
N CYS A 24 13.08 2.60 -8.68
CA CYS A 24 13.01 1.21 -8.21
C CYS A 24 14.33 0.76 -7.55
N GLY A 25 15.48 1.07 -8.18
CA GLY A 25 16.80 0.78 -7.65
C GLY A 25 17.09 1.50 -6.32
N ALA A 26 16.70 2.76 -6.21
CA ALA A 26 16.80 3.51 -4.96
C ALA A 26 15.94 2.89 -3.85
N CYS A 27 14.70 2.49 -4.16
CA CYS A 27 13.82 1.79 -3.23
C CYS A 27 14.42 0.46 -2.76
N LEU A 28 14.98 -0.35 -3.68
CA LEU A 28 15.65 -1.61 -3.35
C LEU A 28 16.89 -1.40 -2.46
N PHE A 29 17.66 -0.34 -2.71
CA PHE A 29 18.80 0.02 -1.88
C PHE A 29 18.37 0.41 -0.46
N VAL A 30 17.37 1.27 -0.32
CA VAL A 30 16.83 1.67 0.99
C VAL A 30 16.20 0.48 1.71
N ASP A 31 15.46 -0.38 1.01
CA ASP A 31 14.93 -1.63 1.57
C ASP A 31 16.04 -2.53 2.11
N ALA A 32 17.14 -2.71 1.38
CA ALA A 32 18.28 -3.48 1.85
C ALA A 32 18.90 -2.89 3.14
N LEU A 33 19.00 -1.56 3.23
CA LEU A 33 19.45 -0.88 4.45
C LEU A 33 18.47 -1.13 5.61
N ILE A 34 17.17 -0.96 5.41
CA ILE A 34 16.16 -1.20 6.45
C ILE A 34 16.19 -2.68 6.89
N MET A 35 16.22 -3.62 5.96
CA MET A 35 16.28 -5.06 6.24
C MET A 35 17.53 -5.47 7.01
N SER A 36 18.66 -4.78 6.82
CA SER A 36 19.89 -5.04 7.59
C SER A 36 19.71 -4.74 9.09
N GLN A 37 18.82 -3.80 9.42
CA GLN A 37 18.55 -3.37 10.80
C GLN A 37 17.40 -4.16 11.44
N LEU A 38 16.44 -4.64 10.64
CA LEU A 38 15.29 -5.38 11.13
C LEU A 38 15.64 -6.83 11.48
N LYS A 39 15.29 -7.26 12.71
CA LYS A 39 15.44 -8.65 13.19
C LYS A 39 14.08 -9.29 13.47
N GLY A 40 13.99 -10.62 13.37
CA GLY A 40 12.80 -11.40 13.72
C GLY A 40 11.83 -11.67 12.56
N GLN A 41 10.66 -12.22 12.87
CA GLN A 41 9.65 -12.63 11.90
C GLN A 41 9.11 -11.45 11.07
N HIS A 42 8.58 -11.74 9.88
CA HIS A 42 7.95 -10.74 9.00
C HIS A 42 8.86 -9.56 8.66
N ARG A 43 10.16 -9.82 8.46
CA ARG A 43 11.15 -8.79 8.18
C ARG A 43 10.86 -8.07 6.87
N ALA A 44 10.53 -8.81 5.81
CA ALA A 44 10.21 -8.27 4.51
C ALA A 44 8.96 -7.37 4.55
N GLU A 45 7.86 -7.84 5.16
CA GLU A 45 6.64 -7.04 5.29
C GLU A 45 6.86 -5.76 6.10
N ARG A 46 7.66 -5.83 7.18
CA ARG A 46 7.99 -4.64 7.98
C ARG A 46 8.86 -3.64 7.22
N SER A 47 9.84 -4.13 6.46
CA SER A 47 10.69 -3.27 5.64
C SER A 47 9.86 -2.52 4.59
N HIS A 48 8.98 -3.25 3.90
CA HIS A 48 8.05 -2.66 2.96
C HIS A 48 7.18 -1.57 3.62
N TYR A 49 6.54 -1.84 4.76
CA TYR A 49 5.72 -0.80 5.44
C TYR A 49 6.52 0.44 5.84
N LEU A 50 7.76 0.29 6.33
CA LEU A 50 8.61 1.43 6.66
C LEU A 50 8.98 2.24 5.42
N LEU A 51 9.37 1.56 4.33
CA LEU A 51 9.68 2.23 3.08
C LEU A 51 8.47 2.96 2.51
N SER A 52 7.29 2.35 2.52
CA SER A 52 6.06 2.99 2.03
C SER A 52 5.70 4.23 2.87
N ILE A 53 5.85 4.17 4.19
CA ILE A 53 5.69 5.36 5.06
C ILE A 53 6.70 6.44 4.69
N LEU A 54 7.98 6.09 4.50
CA LEU A 54 9.02 7.03 4.11
C LEU A 54 8.70 7.68 2.77
N SER A 55 8.30 6.91 1.76
CA SER A 55 7.91 7.41 0.44
C SER A 55 6.77 8.42 0.53
N VAL A 56 5.76 8.15 1.37
CA VAL A 56 4.63 9.07 1.57
C VAL A 56 5.03 10.35 2.29
N VAL A 57 5.89 10.25 3.31
CA VAL A 57 6.45 11.44 3.96
C VAL A 57 7.24 12.29 2.95
N CYS A 58 8.05 11.65 2.11
CA CYS A 58 8.77 12.34 1.03
C CYS A 58 7.80 13.01 0.04
N TYR A 59 6.70 12.35 -0.34
CA TYR A 59 5.68 12.96 -1.21
C TYR A 59 5.02 14.20 -0.59
N VAL A 60 4.62 14.11 0.68
CA VAL A 60 4.00 15.23 1.42
C VAL A 60 4.98 16.39 1.60
N ALA A 61 6.27 16.11 1.77
CA ALA A 61 7.30 17.14 1.86
C ALA A 61 7.67 17.74 0.50
N LEU A 62 7.73 16.93 -0.57
CA LEU A 62 8.15 17.37 -1.90
C LEU A 62 7.09 18.24 -2.59
N PHE A 63 5.82 17.88 -2.46
CA PHE A 63 4.72 18.62 -3.10
C PHE A 63 4.72 20.15 -2.83
N PRO A 64 4.85 20.63 -1.58
CA PRO A 64 4.91 22.07 -1.31
C PRO A 64 6.25 22.72 -1.67
N LEU A 65 7.33 21.94 -1.85
CA LEU A 65 8.64 22.46 -2.25
C LEU A 65 8.71 22.71 -3.74
N ASP A 66 8.19 21.79 -4.55
CA ASP A 66 8.17 21.88 -6.00
C ASP A 66 7.03 21.01 -6.57
N SER A 67 5.84 21.61 -6.71
CA SER A 67 4.66 20.92 -7.21
C SER A 67 4.75 20.60 -8.70
N GLU A 68 5.51 21.37 -9.48
CA GLU A 68 5.73 21.10 -10.90
C GLU A 68 6.61 19.88 -11.08
N LEU A 69 7.73 19.81 -10.38
CA LEU A 69 8.63 18.66 -10.38
C LEU A 69 7.92 17.40 -9.87
N PHE A 70 7.13 17.53 -8.79
CA PHE A 70 6.31 16.43 -8.29
C PHE A 70 5.36 15.90 -9.36
N ARG A 71 4.62 16.78 -10.06
CA ARG A 71 3.71 16.37 -11.13
C ARG A 71 4.43 15.76 -12.31
N HIS A 72 5.60 16.30 -12.66
CA HIS A 72 6.43 15.82 -13.75
C HIS A 72 6.93 14.38 -13.53
N TYR A 73 7.31 14.05 -12.29
CA TYR A 73 7.82 12.74 -11.93
C TYR A 73 6.79 11.80 -11.30
N TRP A 74 5.57 12.27 -11.02
CA TRP A 74 4.55 11.50 -10.28
C TRP A 74 4.38 10.09 -10.82
N MET A 75 4.19 9.96 -12.14
CA MET A 75 3.95 8.66 -12.78
C MET A 75 5.21 7.77 -12.73
N GLN A 76 6.40 8.35 -12.92
CA GLN A 76 7.68 7.64 -12.82
C GLN A 76 7.88 7.10 -11.41
N ILE A 77 7.60 7.92 -10.38
CA ILE A 77 7.75 7.51 -8.99
C ILE A 77 6.77 6.39 -8.67
N LEU A 78 5.51 6.54 -9.08
CA LEU A 78 4.47 5.55 -8.82
C LEU A 78 4.77 4.20 -9.51
N LEU A 79 5.13 4.22 -10.80
CA LEU A 79 5.53 3.00 -11.52
C LEU A 79 6.82 2.40 -10.95
N GLY A 80 7.79 3.23 -10.56
CA GLY A 80 9.02 2.78 -9.90
C GLY A 80 8.73 2.06 -8.57
N LEU A 81 7.80 2.59 -7.76
CA LEU A 81 7.33 1.95 -6.53
C LEU A 81 6.62 0.61 -6.82
N TYR A 82 5.75 0.54 -7.83
CA TYR A 82 5.10 -0.72 -8.19
C TYR A 82 6.08 -1.77 -8.76
N LEU A 83 7.11 -1.35 -9.49
CA LEU A 83 8.17 -2.27 -9.91
C LEU A 83 8.97 -2.79 -8.71
N TYR A 84 9.28 -1.91 -7.77
CA TYR A 84 9.89 -2.30 -6.50
C TYR A 84 9.00 -3.32 -5.76
N ASP A 85 7.70 -3.07 -5.67
CA ASP A 85 6.72 -3.97 -5.05
C ASP A 85 6.78 -5.37 -5.68
N LEU A 86 6.80 -5.47 -7.02
CA LEU A 86 6.95 -6.74 -7.73
C LEU A 86 8.26 -7.46 -7.39
N CYS A 87 9.37 -6.71 -7.30
CA CYS A 87 10.68 -7.29 -6.95
C CYS A 87 10.66 -7.88 -5.54
N ILE A 88 10.05 -7.21 -4.57
CA ILE A 88 9.95 -7.70 -3.18
C ILE A 88 9.05 -8.93 -3.08
N ILE A 89 7.90 -8.94 -3.78
CA ILE A 89 7.04 -10.12 -3.86
C ILE A 89 7.83 -11.31 -4.41
N ALA A 90 8.55 -11.11 -5.52
CA ALA A 90 9.29 -12.17 -6.18
C ALA A 90 10.43 -12.71 -5.29
N ARG A 91 11.21 -11.81 -4.68
CA ARG A 91 12.31 -12.14 -3.77
C ARG A 91 11.85 -12.95 -2.56
N ASP A 92 10.77 -12.50 -1.91
CA ASP A 92 10.34 -13.05 -0.62
C ASP A 92 9.08 -13.93 -0.70
N TRP A 93 8.67 -14.35 -1.90
CA TRP A 93 7.42 -15.08 -2.17
C TRP A 93 7.12 -16.23 -1.21
N ARG A 94 8.13 -17.00 -0.80
CA ARG A 94 7.96 -18.15 0.11
C ARG A 94 7.91 -17.74 1.59
N GLN A 95 8.45 -16.57 1.93
CA GLN A 95 8.56 -16.06 3.30
C GLN A 95 7.38 -15.15 3.68
N LEU A 96 6.78 -14.49 2.70
CA LEU A 96 5.61 -13.64 2.89
C LEU A 96 4.39 -14.45 3.33
N LYS A 97 3.57 -13.87 4.22
CA LYS A 97 2.27 -14.45 4.59
C LYS A 97 1.42 -14.71 3.33
N PRO A 98 0.73 -15.86 3.21
CA PRO A 98 -0.13 -16.14 2.05
C PRO A 98 -1.17 -15.05 1.79
N SER A 99 -1.83 -14.56 2.84
CA SER A 99 -2.82 -13.47 2.72
C SER A 99 -2.20 -12.16 2.25
N TYR A 100 -0.95 -11.89 2.63
CA TYR A 100 -0.21 -10.71 2.20
C TYR A 100 0.12 -10.84 0.70
N ARG A 101 0.62 -11.99 0.26
CA ARG A 101 0.90 -12.26 -1.16
C ARG A 101 -0.32 -12.05 -2.05
N THR A 102 -1.46 -12.63 -1.68
CA THR A 102 -2.68 -12.51 -2.49
C THR A 102 -3.18 -11.08 -2.55
N PHE A 103 -3.33 -10.42 -1.39
CA PHE A 103 -3.73 -9.02 -1.33
C PHE A 103 -2.84 -8.16 -2.19
N TYR A 104 -1.54 -8.30 -2.00
CA TYR A 104 -0.55 -7.43 -2.59
C TYR A 104 -0.39 -7.67 -4.10
N SER A 105 -0.45 -8.95 -4.56
CA SER A 105 -0.44 -9.25 -5.99
C SER A 105 -1.67 -8.67 -6.70
N VAL A 106 -2.85 -8.74 -6.08
CA VAL A 106 -4.09 -8.20 -6.66
C VAL A 106 -4.06 -6.67 -6.63
N HIS A 107 -3.78 -6.06 -5.48
CA HIS A 107 -3.79 -4.61 -5.31
C HIS A 107 -2.73 -3.93 -6.18
N HIS A 108 -1.47 -4.34 -6.07
CA HIS A 108 -0.37 -3.70 -6.81
C HIS A 108 -0.37 -4.13 -8.29
N GLY A 109 -0.82 -5.34 -8.62
CA GLY A 109 -0.98 -5.77 -10.01
C GLY A 109 -2.08 -4.99 -10.75
N ALA A 110 -3.25 -4.83 -10.13
CA ALA A 110 -4.34 -4.03 -10.69
C ALA A 110 -3.93 -2.56 -10.82
N SER A 111 -3.25 -2.02 -9.81
CA SER A 111 -2.71 -0.65 -9.85
C SER A 111 -1.71 -0.48 -10.99
N LEU A 112 -0.69 -1.34 -11.07
CA LEU A 112 0.34 -1.27 -12.12
C LEU A 112 -0.29 -1.28 -13.51
N LEU A 113 -1.22 -2.22 -13.77
CA LEU A 113 -1.91 -2.28 -15.05
C LEU A 113 -2.68 -0.99 -15.35
N LEU A 114 -3.40 -0.47 -14.36
CA LEU A 114 -4.16 0.76 -14.49
C LEU A 114 -3.25 1.96 -14.82
N PHE A 115 -2.12 2.08 -14.13
CA PHE A 115 -1.18 3.19 -14.35
C PHE A 115 -0.38 3.05 -15.64
N MET A 116 -0.07 1.83 -16.07
CA MET A 116 0.49 1.59 -17.40
C MET A 116 -0.50 2.01 -18.49
N VAL A 117 -1.79 1.67 -18.35
CA VAL A 117 -2.84 2.10 -19.30
C VAL A 117 -3.01 3.62 -19.28
N TRP A 118 -2.98 4.24 -18.10
CA TRP A 118 -3.04 5.69 -18.00
C TRP A 118 -1.81 6.36 -18.66
N HIS A 119 -0.61 5.86 -18.41
CA HIS A 119 0.60 6.35 -19.09
C HIS A 119 0.46 6.31 -20.63
N LEU A 120 -0.05 5.20 -21.18
CA LEU A 120 -0.24 5.04 -22.62
C LEU A 120 -1.27 6.00 -23.23
N THR A 121 -2.20 6.52 -22.42
CA THR A 121 -3.25 7.44 -22.89
C THR A 121 -2.87 8.92 -22.75
N PHE A 122 -1.65 9.25 -22.28
CA PHE A 122 -1.05 10.60 -22.25
C PHE A 122 -1.99 11.71 -21.76
N VAL A 123 -2.58 11.51 -20.58
CA VAL A 123 -3.56 12.47 -20.05
C VAL A 123 -2.91 13.34 -18.97
N PRO A 124 -3.04 14.68 -19.02
CA PRO A 124 -2.36 15.60 -18.12
C PRO A 124 -2.68 15.32 -16.64
N PHE A 125 -1.65 15.44 -15.81
CA PHE A 125 -1.75 15.36 -14.35
C PHE A 125 -1.81 16.78 -13.79
N THR A 126 -3.02 17.26 -13.50
CA THR A 126 -3.27 18.65 -13.08
C THR A 126 -2.90 18.88 -11.61
N ASP A 127 -2.86 20.14 -11.18
CA ASP A 127 -2.64 20.48 -9.76
C ASP A 127 -3.73 19.91 -8.84
N ALA A 128 -4.99 19.97 -9.28
CA ALA A 128 -6.10 19.37 -8.56
C ALA A 128 -5.89 17.86 -8.36
N MET A 129 -5.44 17.17 -9.42
CA MET A 129 -5.13 15.74 -9.35
C MET A 129 -3.96 15.43 -8.42
N ALA A 130 -2.92 16.28 -8.43
CA ALA A 130 -1.78 16.14 -7.54
C ALA A 130 -2.18 16.25 -6.07
N ILE A 131 -3.02 17.23 -5.72
CA ILE A 131 -3.55 17.42 -4.36
C ILE A 131 -4.44 16.23 -3.96
N GLY A 132 -5.36 15.84 -4.84
CA GLY A 132 -6.26 14.71 -4.60
C GLY A 132 -5.50 13.39 -4.41
N ALA A 133 -4.50 13.12 -5.25
CA ALA A 133 -3.66 11.93 -5.14
C ALA A 133 -2.78 11.96 -3.88
N LEU A 134 -2.20 13.11 -3.54
CA LEU A 134 -1.37 13.26 -2.35
C LEU A 134 -2.16 12.95 -1.08
N LEU A 135 -3.34 13.54 -0.93
CA LEU A 135 -4.21 13.31 0.21
C LEU A 135 -4.68 11.86 0.28
N TRP A 136 -5.08 11.29 -0.86
CA TRP A 136 -5.52 9.91 -0.95
C TRP A 136 -4.42 8.94 -0.50
N VAL A 137 -3.21 9.05 -1.05
CA VAL A 137 -2.07 8.18 -0.68
C VAL A 137 -1.63 8.43 0.76
N SER A 138 -1.70 9.68 1.26
CA SER A 138 -1.30 9.99 2.65
C SER A 138 -2.16 9.30 3.71
N SER A 139 -3.37 8.87 3.36
CA SER A 139 -4.23 8.08 4.25
C SER A 139 -3.63 6.74 4.66
N ASP A 140 -2.77 6.15 3.83
CA ASP A 140 -2.21 4.83 4.08
C ASP A 140 -1.25 4.75 5.26
N VAL A 141 -0.63 5.87 5.63
CA VAL A 141 0.33 5.95 6.74
C VAL A 141 -0.29 5.44 8.03
N TRP A 142 -1.56 5.75 8.29
CA TRP A 142 -2.27 5.30 9.49
C TRP A 142 -2.28 3.78 9.59
N ARG A 143 -2.62 3.11 8.49
CA ARG A 143 -2.76 1.66 8.42
C ARG A 143 -1.40 0.99 8.39
N TRP A 144 -0.44 1.52 7.63
CA TRP A 144 0.91 0.96 7.55
C TRP A 144 1.64 1.05 8.89
N ALA A 145 1.50 2.15 9.63
CA ALA A 145 2.08 2.30 10.96
C ALA A 145 1.51 1.24 11.93
N GLU A 146 0.20 1.02 11.90
CA GLU A 146 -0.46 -0.01 12.71
C GLU A 146 -0.03 -1.44 12.34
N GLN A 147 0.09 -1.75 11.04
CA GLN A 147 0.58 -3.05 10.59
C GLN A 147 2.04 -3.26 10.97
N PHE A 148 2.90 -2.26 10.78
CA PHE A 148 4.30 -2.31 11.21
C PHE A 148 4.42 -2.56 12.73
N TRP A 149 3.63 -1.85 13.53
CA TRP A 149 3.59 -2.03 14.99
C TRP A 149 3.26 -3.48 15.38
N ARG A 150 2.20 -4.04 14.79
CA ARG A 150 1.80 -5.44 15.02
C ARG A 150 2.84 -6.45 14.59
N LEU A 151 3.41 -6.28 13.40
CA LEU A 151 4.41 -7.19 12.88
C LEU A 151 5.72 -7.14 13.68
N SER A 152 5.95 -6.04 14.40
CA SER A 152 7.04 -5.90 15.37
C SER A 152 6.78 -6.60 16.70
N GLY A 153 5.75 -7.45 16.78
CA GLY A 153 5.41 -8.24 17.96
C GLY A 153 4.59 -7.48 19.01
N ARG A 154 4.17 -6.25 18.71
CA ARG A 154 3.36 -5.45 19.63
C ARG A 154 1.89 -5.83 19.51
N HIS A 155 1.18 -5.80 20.64
CA HIS A 155 -0.25 -6.06 20.65
C HIS A 155 -1.02 -4.83 20.15
N SER A 156 -2.00 -5.06 19.27
CA SER A 156 -2.93 -4.05 18.79
C SER A 156 -4.35 -4.51 19.13
N SER A 157 -5.05 -3.69 19.91
CA SER A 157 -6.41 -4.01 20.33
C SER A 157 -7.38 -3.92 19.15
N ASN A 158 -8.51 -4.63 19.21
CA ASN A 158 -9.52 -4.52 18.17
C ASN A 158 -10.07 -3.09 18.05
N LYS A 159 -10.18 -2.35 19.17
CA LYS A 159 -10.58 -0.93 19.18
C LYS A 159 -9.60 -0.06 18.39
N LEU A 160 -8.29 -0.23 18.61
CA LEU A 160 -7.28 0.52 17.86
C LEU A 160 -7.34 0.20 16.36
N ARG A 161 -7.47 -1.08 16.02
CA ARG A 161 -7.58 -1.53 14.62
C ARG A 161 -8.80 -0.95 13.92
N ASP A 162 -9.93 -0.93 14.60
CA ASP A 162 -11.15 -0.34 14.06
C ASP A 162 -11.03 1.19 13.95
N GLY A 163 -10.45 1.84 14.96
CA GLY A 163 -10.18 3.28 14.95
C GLY A 163 -9.28 3.69 13.79
N VAL A 164 -8.13 3.03 13.61
CA VAL A 164 -7.21 3.27 12.49
C VAL A 164 -7.89 3.03 11.15
N TYR A 165 -8.71 1.99 11.03
CA TYR A 165 -9.47 1.72 9.81
C TYR A 165 -10.44 2.85 9.49
N TYR A 166 -11.26 3.29 10.44
CA TYR A 166 -12.24 4.35 10.18
C TYR A 166 -11.58 5.72 9.96
N LEU A 167 -10.45 5.97 10.63
CA LEU A 167 -9.64 7.17 10.40
C LEU A 167 -9.10 7.20 8.96
N GLU A 168 -8.50 6.10 8.52
CA GLU A 168 -7.97 5.95 7.16
C GLU A 168 -9.09 6.08 6.11
N ARG A 169 -10.23 5.39 6.30
CA ARG A 169 -11.38 5.49 5.38
C ARG A 169 -12.01 6.88 5.36
N GLY A 170 -12.14 7.53 6.51
CA GLY A 170 -12.60 8.91 6.60
C GLY A 170 -11.68 9.87 5.85
N HIS A 171 -10.37 9.68 5.97
CA HIS A 171 -9.38 10.45 5.22
C HIS A 171 -9.52 10.24 3.70
N ARG A 172 -9.72 9.01 3.22
CA ARG A 172 -9.95 8.76 1.79
C ARG A 172 -11.22 9.42 1.26
N ILE A 173 -12.33 9.30 1.98
CA ILE A 173 -13.59 9.95 1.61
C ILE A 173 -13.42 11.47 1.55
N PHE A 174 -12.74 12.04 2.55
CA PHE A 174 -12.40 13.46 2.56
C PHE A 174 -11.57 13.86 1.34
N SER A 175 -10.58 13.04 0.97
CA SER A 175 -9.75 13.27 -0.22
C SER A 175 -10.58 13.33 -1.50
N TYR A 176 -11.53 12.39 -1.70
CA TYR A 176 -12.41 12.43 -2.88
C TYR A 176 -13.34 13.63 -2.87
N ALA A 177 -13.93 13.96 -1.72
CA ALA A 177 -14.82 15.10 -1.58
C ALA A 177 -14.08 16.41 -1.88
N LEU A 178 -12.85 16.57 -1.37
CA LEU A 178 -12.03 17.73 -1.65
C LEU A 178 -11.60 17.78 -3.12
N PHE A 179 -11.22 16.64 -3.72
CA PHE A 179 -10.88 16.59 -5.14
C PHE A 179 -12.07 17.02 -6.02
N LEU A 180 -13.26 16.50 -5.75
CA LEU A 180 -14.50 16.92 -6.45
C LEU A 180 -14.82 18.40 -6.22
N TRP A 181 -14.60 18.90 -5.01
CA TRP A 181 -14.79 20.31 -4.67
C TRP A 181 -13.85 21.22 -5.45
N ILE A 182 -12.55 20.89 -5.50
CA ILE A 182 -11.54 21.66 -6.24
C ILE A 182 -11.88 21.70 -7.74
N LEU A 183 -12.42 20.60 -8.27
CA LEU A 183 -12.88 20.54 -9.65
C LEU A 183 -14.24 21.22 -9.88
N GLU A 184 -14.89 21.74 -8.84
CA GLU A 184 -16.27 22.26 -8.91
C GLU A 184 -17.26 21.26 -9.55
N PHE A 185 -17.00 19.95 -9.39
CA PHE A 185 -17.71 18.87 -10.07
C PHE A 185 -17.70 18.94 -11.61
N GLN A 186 -16.79 19.71 -12.20
CA GLN A 186 -16.57 19.82 -13.64
C GLN A 186 -15.28 19.10 -14.04
N PHE A 187 -15.42 17.97 -14.73
CA PHE A 187 -14.28 17.21 -15.23
C PHE A 187 -13.85 17.75 -16.58
N THR A 188 -12.69 18.39 -16.61
CA THR A 188 -12.11 18.97 -17.83
C THR A 188 -11.23 17.97 -18.55
N HIS A 189 -10.69 17.00 -17.82
CA HIS A 189 -9.81 15.97 -18.35
C HIS A 189 -10.28 14.57 -17.98
N THR A 190 -10.17 13.63 -18.91
CA THR A 190 -10.47 12.21 -18.65
C THR A 190 -9.60 11.63 -17.52
N SER A 191 -8.40 12.17 -17.29
CA SER A 191 -7.48 11.76 -16.23
C SER A 191 -8.06 11.95 -14.84
N GLU A 192 -8.87 12.99 -14.63
CA GLU A 192 -9.51 13.28 -13.35
C GLU A 192 -10.51 12.18 -13.01
N VAL A 193 -11.31 11.76 -14.00
CA VAL A 193 -12.24 10.64 -13.85
C VAL A 193 -11.50 9.33 -13.63
N VAL A 194 -10.44 9.08 -14.40
CA VAL A 194 -9.61 7.87 -14.25
C VAL A 194 -9.01 7.82 -12.85
N LEU A 195 -8.40 8.89 -12.34
CA LEU A 195 -7.83 8.94 -10.99
C LEU A 195 -8.89 8.65 -9.92
N LEU A 196 -10.06 9.28 -10.02
CA LEU A 196 -11.16 9.07 -9.06
C LEU A 196 -11.64 7.61 -9.06
N VAL A 197 -11.92 7.06 -10.24
CA VAL A 197 -12.38 5.66 -10.39
C VAL A 197 -11.32 4.69 -9.91
N SER A 198 -10.05 4.97 -10.18
CA SER A 198 -8.91 4.16 -9.74
C SER A 198 -8.81 4.12 -8.22
N GLY A 199 -8.91 5.28 -7.57
CA GLY A 199 -8.91 5.38 -6.12
C GLY A 199 -10.05 4.56 -5.50
N ILE A 200 -11.27 4.74 -6.00
CA ILE A 200 -12.47 4.01 -5.53
C ILE A 200 -12.29 2.50 -5.73
N LEU A 201 -11.78 2.06 -6.89
CA LEU A 201 -11.53 0.65 -7.16
C LEU A 201 -10.52 0.06 -6.17
N MET A 202 -9.42 0.76 -5.91
CA MET A 202 -8.41 0.31 -4.93
C MET A 202 -8.98 0.25 -3.51
N ASP A 203 -9.85 1.18 -3.13
CA ASP A 203 -10.52 1.17 -1.83
C ASP A 203 -11.50 -0.01 -1.68
N ILE A 204 -12.18 -0.39 -2.76
CA ILE A 204 -13.05 -1.57 -2.80
C ILE A 204 -12.21 -2.84 -2.60
N ILE A 205 -11.10 -2.97 -3.33
CA ILE A 205 -10.17 -4.11 -3.21
C ILE A 205 -9.67 -4.19 -1.76
N ASP A 206 -9.21 -3.08 -1.21
CA ASP A 206 -8.72 -3.02 0.16
C ASP A 206 -9.77 -3.41 1.19
N THR A 207 -10.97 -2.86 1.05
CA THR A 207 -12.10 -3.13 1.94
C THR A 207 -12.48 -4.61 1.88
N TYR A 208 -12.51 -5.20 0.69
CA TYR A 208 -12.77 -6.63 0.50
C TYR A 208 -11.77 -7.50 1.29
N PHE A 209 -10.46 -7.25 1.11
CA PHE A 209 -9.43 -8.03 1.81
C PHE A 209 -9.42 -7.77 3.32
N GLN A 210 -9.70 -6.55 3.76
CA GLN A 210 -9.84 -6.22 5.18
C GLN A 210 -11.03 -6.96 5.81
N GLN A 211 -12.18 -7.00 5.12
CA GLN A 211 -13.35 -7.75 5.59
C GLN A 211 -13.07 -9.25 5.66
N GLN A 212 -12.40 -9.82 4.65
CA GLN A 212 -12.01 -11.22 4.64
C GLN A 212 -11.09 -11.54 5.84
N ALA A 213 -10.09 -10.70 6.10
CA ALA A 213 -9.18 -10.86 7.25
C ALA A 213 -9.92 -10.79 8.59
N ARG A 214 -10.90 -9.89 8.73
CA ARG A 214 -11.75 -9.77 9.92
C ARG A 214 -12.64 -11.01 10.12
N ARG A 215 -13.26 -11.51 9.05
CA ARG A 215 -14.10 -12.74 9.10
C ARG A 215 -13.28 -13.95 9.56
N ILE A 216 -12.10 -14.16 8.98
CA ILE A 216 -11.20 -15.25 9.37
C ILE A 216 -10.78 -15.11 10.85
N HIS A 217 -10.51 -13.89 11.31
CA HIS A 217 -10.15 -13.65 12.71
C HIS A 217 -11.30 -13.99 13.67
N LYS A 218 -12.54 -13.57 13.36
CA LYS A 218 -13.73 -13.90 14.16
C LYS A 218 -13.95 -15.42 14.23
N ILE A 219 -13.83 -16.11 13.09
CA ILE A 219 -13.94 -17.58 13.01
C ILE A 219 -12.86 -18.24 13.89
N LYS A 220 -11.60 -17.82 13.80
CA LYS A 220 -10.53 -18.38 14.66
C LYS A 220 -10.75 -18.12 16.15
N GLN A 221 -11.41 -17.03 16.52
CA GLN A 221 -11.78 -16.75 17.90
C GLN A 221 -12.94 -17.63 18.39
N SER A 222 -13.93 -17.90 17.55
CA SER A 222 -15.04 -18.81 17.90
C SER A 222 -14.61 -20.26 18.03
N PHE A 223 -13.51 -20.65 17.38
CA PHE A 223 -12.90 -21.99 17.50
C PHE A 223 -11.80 -22.10 18.56
N LYS A 224 -11.52 -21.05 19.36
CA LYS A 224 -10.63 -21.21 20.51
C LYS A 224 -11.29 -22.17 21.50
N PRO A 225 -10.64 -23.29 21.88
CA PRO A 225 -11.16 -24.15 22.91
C PRO A 225 -11.37 -23.32 24.18
N LEU A 226 -12.49 -23.56 24.87
CA LEU A 226 -12.75 -23.01 26.21
C LEU A 226 -11.46 -23.16 27.05
N PRO A 227 -11.06 -22.13 27.82
CA PRO A 227 -9.95 -22.30 28.74
C PRO A 227 -10.21 -23.56 29.57
N GLU A 228 -9.26 -24.51 29.57
CA GLU A 228 -9.37 -25.72 30.39
C GLU A 228 -9.76 -25.28 31.80
N ASP A 229 -10.85 -25.84 32.31
CA ASP A 229 -11.32 -25.59 33.67
C ASP A 229 -10.11 -25.70 34.62
N PRO A 230 -9.83 -24.68 35.46
CA PRO A 230 -8.71 -24.72 36.39
C PRO A 230 -8.71 -25.97 37.29
N ALA A 231 -9.86 -26.63 37.48
CA ALA A 231 -9.94 -27.94 38.13
C ALA A 231 -9.22 -29.06 37.35
N HIS A 232 -9.31 -29.05 36.01
CA HIS A 232 -8.69 -30.03 35.12
C HIS A 232 -7.17 -29.85 34.99
N VAL A 233 -6.68 -28.61 35.12
CA VAL A 233 -5.24 -28.30 35.14
C VAL A 233 -4.59 -28.76 36.46
N LYS A 234 -5.29 -28.61 37.59
CA LYS A 234 -4.81 -29.11 38.90
C LYS A 234 -4.73 -30.64 38.95
N SER A 235 -5.67 -31.36 38.33
CA SER A 235 -5.66 -32.83 38.31
C SER A 235 -4.53 -33.40 37.44
N LYS A 236 -4.25 -32.78 36.28
CA LYS A 236 -3.10 -33.14 35.42
C LYS A 236 -1.75 -32.86 36.09
N ARG A 237 -1.61 -31.74 36.83
CA ARG A 237 -0.40 -31.43 37.60
C ARG A 237 -0.17 -32.38 38.79
N LYS A 238 -1.23 -32.87 39.44
CA LYS A 238 -1.11 -33.89 40.48
C LYS A 238 -0.69 -35.25 39.91
N ARG A 239 -1.27 -35.69 38.78
CA ARG A 239 -0.91 -36.96 38.14
C ARG A 239 0.53 -37.00 37.62
N LYS A 240 1.07 -35.89 37.11
CA LYS A 240 2.48 -35.79 36.70
C LYS A 240 3.50 -35.73 37.85
N LYS A 241 3.06 -35.52 39.09
CA LYS A 241 3.94 -35.57 40.27
C LYS A 241 3.90 -36.92 40.99
N ALA A 242 3.01 -37.81 40.58
CA ALA A 242 2.81 -39.14 41.17
C ALA A 242 3.31 -40.28 40.28
N ALA A 243 3.91 -39.95 39.14
CA ALA A 243 4.66 -40.84 38.24
C ALA A 243 6.09 -40.33 38.20
#